data_AF-A0A401QUI8-F1
#
_entry.id   AF-A0A401QUI8-F1
#
_cell.length_a   1.000
_cell.length_b   1.000
_cell.length_c   1.000
_cell.angle_alpha   90.00
_cell.angle_beta   90.00
_cell.angle_gamma   90.00
#
_symmetry.space_group_name_H-M   'P 1'
#
loop_
_entity.id
_entity.type
_entity.pdbx_description
1 polymer ?
#
loop_
_entity_poly.entity_id
_entity_poly.type
_entity_poly.pdbx_seq_one_letter_code
_entity_poly.pdbx_strand_id
1 'polypeptide(L)'
;MLCFLANIGEVLSGRLCPGNAGVNTASDHIQVLDDALAQLPDAHRRGTDVLMRTDSTGSVNAFLAHIRTLRERGIHTFLSVGYAVTEPICRAIRTGPDRL
;
A
#
# COMPACT_ATOMS: atom_id res chain seq x y z
N MET A 1 -2.39 13.58 1.58
CA MET A 1 -1.88 12.19 1.58
C MET A 1 -0.63 12.11 0.73
N LEU A 2 0.38 11.37 1.16
CA LEU A 2 1.67 11.23 0.49
C LEU A 2 1.93 9.75 0.15
N CYS A 3 2.60 9.48 -0.96
CA CYS A 3 3.13 8.16 -1.31
C CYS A 3 4.65 8.22 -1.31
N PHE A 4 5.25 7.40 -0.45
CA PHE A 4 6.70 7.33 -0.27
C PHE A 4 7.28 6.08 -0.92
N LEU A 5 8.45 6.24 -1.52
CA LEU A 5 9.28 5.12 -1.93
C LEU A 5 10.17 4.69 -0.77
N ALA A 6 9.76 3.62 -0.10
CA ALA A 6 10.32 3.23 1.21
C ALA A 6 11.81 2.84 1.19
N ASN A 7 12.36 2.39 0.06
CA ASN A 7 13.77 1.97 -0.01
C ASN A 7 14.75 3.15 -0.02
N ILE A 8 14.31 4.34 -0.42
CA ILE A 8 15.13 5.56 -0.42
C ILE A 8 14.57 6.68 0.48
N GLY A 9 13.33 6.55 0.95
CA GLY A 9 12.69 7.52 1.85
C GLY A 9 12.09 8.74 1.16
N GLU A 10 12.10 8.79 -0.17
CA GLU A 10 11.64 9.95 -0.95
C GLU A 10 10.13 9.90 -1.23
N VAL A 11 9.52 11.08 -1.36
CA VAL A 11 8.12 11.23 -1.77
C VAL A 11 8.03 11.12 -3.29
N LEU A 12 7.23 10.17 -3.79
CA LEU A 12 6.96 10.07 -5.23
C LEU A 12 5.74 10.90 -5.65
N SER A 13 4.74 11.02 -4.77
CA SER A 13 3.55 11.80 -5.06
C SER A 13 2.87 12.28 -3.78
N GLY A 14 2.07 13.34 -3.92
CA GLY A 14 1.31 13.90 -2.82
C GLY A 14 0.04 14.58 -3.33
N ARG A 15 -1.05 14.39 -2.59
CA ARG A 15 -2.31 15.09 -2.83
C ARG A 15 -2.71 15.90 -1.61
N LEU A 16 -2.97 17.19 -1.84
CA LEU A 16 -3.48 18.12 -0.84
C LEU A 16 -4.99 18.21 -1.01
N CYS A 17 -5.75 17.95 0.05
CA CYS A 17 -7.19 18.23 0.03
C CYS A 17 -7.42 19.71 0.40
N PRO A 18 -8.29 20.42 -0.34
CA PRO A 18 -8.61 21.79 -0.03
C PRO A 18 -9.40 21.89 1.29
N GLY A 19 -9.02 22.85 2.13
CA GLY A 19 -9.72 23.13 3.39
C GLY A 19 -9.67 21.95 4.38
N ASN A 20 -10.82 21.62 4.96
CA ASN A 20 -10.98 20.55 5.96
C ASN A 20 -11.56 19.25 5.36
N ALA A 21 -11.45 19.06 4.04
CA ALA A 21 -11.88 17.83 3.40
C ALA A 21 -11.01 16.66 3.86
N GLY A 22 -11.63 15.59 4.36
CA GLY A 22 -10.93 14.38 4.76
C GLY A 22 -10.18 13.76 3.58
N VAL A 23 -8.92 13.40 3.80
CA VAL A 23 -8.17 12.45 2.97
C VAL A 23 -8.32 11.08 3.62
N ASN A 24 -8.72 10.05 2.87
CA ASN A 24 -8.66 8.59 3.21
C ASN A 24 -9.67 7.75 2.40
N THR A 25 -10.24 8.27 1.31
CA THR A 25 -11.13 7.48 0.45
C THR A 25 -10.32 6.53 -0.43
N ALA A 26 -10.97 5.47 -0.95
CA ALA A 26 -10.32 4.58 -1.92
C ALA A 26 -9.81 5.34 -3.14
N SER A 27 -10.60 6.31 -3.61
CA SER A 27 -10.25 7.16 -4.76
C SER A 27 -8.96 7.93 -4.50
N ASP A 28 -8.81 8.52 -3.30
CA ASP A 28 -7.60 9.26 -2.95
C ASP A 28 -6.37 8.34 -3.00
N HIS A 29 -6.47 7.12 -2.42
CA HIS A 29 -5.36 6.17 -2.37
C HIS A 29 -4.98 5.66 -3.77
N ILE A 30 -5.97 5.40 -4.62
CA ILE A 30 -5.76 5.00 -6.01
C ILE A 30 -5.04 6.11 -6.78
N GLN A 31 -5.52 7.34 -6.67
CA GLN A 31 -4.95 8.47 -7.40
C GLN A 31 -3.51 8.73 -6.98
N VAL A 32 -3.22 8.80 -5.68
CA VAL A 32 -1.83 9.04 -5.22
C VAL A 32 -0.90 7.90 -5.64
N LEU A 33 -1.38 6.66 -5.66
CA LEU A 33 -0.61 5.51 -6.14
C LEU A 33 -0.33 5.58 -7.65
N ASP A 34 -1.34 5.89 -8.45
CA ASP A 34 -1.18 6.01 -9.90
C ASP A 34 -0.22 7.15 -10.25
N ASP A 35 -0.34 8.29 -9.56
CA ASP A 35 0.58 9.44 -9.71
C ASP A 35 2.02 9.05 -9.35
N ALA A 36 2.21 8.22 -8.30
CA ALA A 36 3.53 7.73 -7.88
C ALA A 36 4.12 6.73 -8.87
N LEU A 37 3.33 5.75 -9.34
CA LEU A 37 3.77 4.78 -10.34
C LEU A 37 4.16 5.49 -11.64
N ALA A 38 3.42 6.54 -12.03
CA ALA A 38 3.74 7.35 -13.21
C ALA A 38 5.13 8.01 -13.14
N GLN A 39 5.67 8.26 -11.95
CA GLN A 39 7.04 8.80 -11.79
C GLN A 39 8.14 7.76 -12.07
N LEU A 40 7.84 6.47 -11.96
CA LEU A 40 8.85 5.42 -12.13
C LEU A 40 9.10 5.12 -13.61
N PRO A 41 10.35 4.95 -14.07
CA PRO A 41 10.63 4.46 -15.41
C PRO A 41 9.98 3.09 -15.66
N ASP A 42 9.51 2.83 -16.89
CA ASP A 42 8.76 1.61 -17.24
C ASP A 42 9.51 0.31 -16.89
N ALA A 43 10.84 0.31 -17.05
CA ALA A 43 11.70 -0.81 -16.68
C ALA A 43 11.57 -1.18 -15.19
N HIS A 44 11.50 -0.19 -14.30
CA HIS A 44 11.32 -0.41 -12.87
C HIS A 44 9.84 -0.65 -12.52
N ARG A 45 8.92 0.08 -13.15
CA ARG A 45 7.48 -0.05 -12.92
C ARG A 45 6.97 -1.46 -13.23
N ARG A 46 7.54 -2.13 -14.23
CA ARG A 46 7.12 -3.45 -14.70
C ARG A 46 8.08 -4.58 -14.35
N GLY A 47 9.37 -4.27 -14.13
CA GLY A 47 10.40 -5.26 -13.87
C GLY A 47 10.76 -5.44 -12.40
N THR A 48 10.11 -4.74 -11.47
CA THR A 48 10.38 -4.81 -10.02
C THR A 48 9.11 -5.14 -9.26
N ASP A 49 9.21 -6.08 -8.30
CA ASP A 49 8.15 -6.36 -7.35
C ASP A 49 8.00 -5.20 -6.35
N VAL A 50 6.82 -4.58 -6.31
CA VAL A 50 6.55 -3.42 -5.44
C VAL A 50 5.56 -3.80 -4.35
N LEU A 51 6.00 -3.74 -3.08
CA LEU A 51 5.12 -3.92 -1.92
C LEU A 51 4.51 -2.59 -1.48
N MET A 52 3.19 -2.51 -1.56
CA MET A 52 2.39 -1.38 -1.09
C MET A 52 2.03 -1.55 0.38
N ARG A 53 2.23 -0.49 1.16
CA ARG A 53 1.72 -0.34 2.53
C ARG A 53 0.87 0.91 2.59
N THR A 54 -0.32 0.80 3.16
CA THR A 54 -1.28 1.90 3.23
C THR A 54 -2.10 1.78 4.50
N ASP A 55 -2.56 2.91 5.02
CA ASP A 55 -3.47 3.06 6.14
C ASP A 55 -4.95 3.10 5.69
N SER A 56 -5.27 2.40 4.59
CA SER A 56 -6.58 2.38 3.91
C SER A 56 -7.68 1.64 4.68
N THR A 57 -7.66 1.65 6.00
CA THR A 57 -8.46 0.82 6.93
C THR A 57 -9.96 0.76 6.59
N GLY A 58 -10.54 1.77 5.93
CA GLY A 58 -11.93 1.77 5.42
C GLY A 58 -12.13 1.59 3.91
N SER A 59 -11.06 1.57 3.12
CA SER A 59 -11.06 1.58 1.64
C SER A 59 -10.30 0.39 1.01
N VAL A 60 -9.86 -0.57 1.83
CA VAL A 60 -9.04 -1.73 1.42
C VAL A 60 -9.63 -2.50 0.24
N ASN A 61 -10.94 -2.76 0.19
CA ASN A 61 -11.54 -3.58 -0.86
C ASN A 61 -11.39 -2.96 -2.26
N ALA A 62 -11.79 -1.69 -2.40
CA ALA A 62 -11.69 -0.97 -3.68
C ALA A 62 -10.22 -0.74 -4.07
N PHE A 63 -9.36 -0.42 -3.09
CA PHE A 63 -7.93 -0.26 -3.34
C PHE A 63 -7.26 -1.58 -3.76
N LEU A 64 -7.61 -2.70 -3.12
CA LEU A 64 -7.11 -4.03 -3.48
C LEU A 64 -7.58 -4.45 -4.87
N ALA A 65 -8.83 -4.13 -5.23
CA ALA A 65 -9.33 -4.35 -6.58
C ALA A 65 -8.49 -3.59 -7.62
N HIS A 66 -8.17 -2.32 -7.37
CA HIS A 66 -7.28 -1.54 -8.22
C HIS A 66 -5.87 -2.14 -8.32
N ILE A 67 -5.27 -2.56 -7.21
CA ILE A 67 -3.96 -3.23 -7.23
C ILE A 67 -3.99 -4.50 -8.09
N ARG A 68 -5.09 -5.26 -8.07
CA ARG A 68 -5.26 -6.43 -8.95
C ARG A 68 -5.28 -6.04 -10.44
N THR A 69 -5.98 -4.98 -10.82
CA THR A 69 -5.98 -4.53 -12.23
C THR A 69 -4.60 -4.04 -12.68
N LEU A 70 -3.79 -3.46 -11.79
CA LEU A 70 -2.39 -3.11 -12.09
C LEU A 70 -1.55 -4.35 -12.42
N ARG A 71 -1.76 -5.47 -11.71
CA ARG A 71 -1.09 -6.75 -12.02
C ARG A 71 -1.49 -7.31 -13.38
N GLU A 72 -2.78 -7.24 -13.71
CA GLU A 72 -3.28 -7.65 -15.03
C GLU A 72 -2.62 -6.84 -16.16
N ARG A 73 -2.23 -5.59 -15.87
CA ARG A 73 -1.49 -4.70 -16.78
C ARG A 73 0.03 -4.90 -16.75
N GLY A 74 0.53 -5.92 -16.05
CA GLY A 74 1.95 -6.24 -15.95
C GLY A 74 2.76 -5.38 -14.96
N ILE A 75 2.10 -4.79 -13.96
CA ILE A 75 2.76 -4.07 -12.87
C ILE A 75 2.76 -4.99 -11.64
N HIS A 76 3.92 -5.49 -11.27
CA HIS A 76 4.09 -6.47 -10.21
C HIS A 76 3.94 -5.81 -8.83
N THR A 77 2.71 -5.81 -8.30
CA THR A 77 2.37 -5.12 -7.06
C THR A 77 1.86 -6.07 -5.99
N PHE A 78 2.24 -5.84 -4.73
CA PHE A 78 1.75 -6.59 -3.56
C PHE A 78 1.12 -5.62 -2.57
N LEU A 79 0.13 -6.07 -1.80
CA LEU A 79 -0.48 -5.27 -0.73
C LEU A 79 -0.28 -5.99 0.59
N SER A 80 0.33 -5.32 1.56
CA SER A 80 0.31 -5.78 2.95
C SER A 80 -1.03 -5.44 3.57
N VAL A 81 -1.82 -6.45 3.93
CA VAL A 81 -3.09 -6.28 4.63
C VAL A 81 -2.91 -6.68 6.09
N GLY A 82 -3.33 -5.81 7.01
CA GLY A 82 -3.33 -6.13 8.44
C GLY A 82 -4.30 -7.27 8.73
N TYR A 83 -3.88 -8.22 9.57
CA TYR A 83 -4.73 -9.26 10.09
C TYR A 83 -4.91 -9.06 11.59
N ALA A 84 -6.13 -9.31 12.09
CA ALA A 84 -6.43 -9.14 13.51
C ALA A 84 -5.63 -10.16 14.34
N VAL A 85 -4.69 -9.68 15.13
CA VAL A 85 -3.94 -10.50 16.10
C VAL A 85 -4.82 -10.69 17.32
N THR A 86 -5.68 -11.70 17.27
CA THR A 86 -6.63 -12.03 18.33
C THR A 86 -5.92 -12.65 19.54
N GLU A 87 -6.60 -12.69 20.70
CA GLU A 87 -6.01 -13.25 21.93
C GLU A 87 -5.46 -14.68 21.77
N PRO A 88 -6.12 -15.62 21.04
CA PRO A 88 -5.53 -16.92 20.73
C PRO A 88 -4.18 -16.83 20.00
N ILE A 89 -4.05 -15.89 19.05
CA ILE A 89 -2.82 -15.67 18.28
C ILE A 89 -1.75 -15.06 19.18
N CYS A 90 -2.12 -14.06 20.00
CA CYS A 90 -1.23 -13.48 21.00
C CYS A 90 -0.70 -14.54 21.98
N ARG A 91 -1.54 -15.50 22.38
CA ARG A 91 -1.12 -16.60 23.26
C ARG A 91 -0.14 -17.53 22.54
N ALA A 92 -0.44 -17.94 21.32
CA ALA A 92 0.42 -18.80 20.52
C ALA A 92 1.81 -18.19 20.28
N ILE A 93 1.86 -16.90 19.94
CA ILE A 93 3.12 -16.15 19.75
C ILE A 93 3.94 -16.17 21.05
N ARG A 94 3.31 -15.90 22.19
CA ARG A 94 3.98 -15.89 23.51
C ARG A 94 4.49 -17.26 23.96
N THR A 95 3.92 -18.36 23.45
CA THR A 95 4.34 -19.73 23.77
C THR A 95 5.38 -20.31 22.81
N GLY A 96 5.77 -19.57 21.76
CA GLY A 96 6.79 -20.01 20.81
C GLY A 96 8.19 -20.07 21.45
N PRO A 97 9.08 -20.97 20.99
CA PRO A 97 10.45 -21.05 21.49
C PRO A 97 11.25 -19.78 21.17
N ASP A 98 12.13 -19.35 22.09
CA ASP A 98 12.98 -18.14 22.01
C ASP A 98 14.03 -18.15 20.87
N ARG A 99 13.94 -19.05 19.88
CA ARG A 99 14.92 -19.18 18.80
C ARG A 99 14.26 -19.29 17.43
N LEU A 100 14.49 -18.27 16.61
CA LEU A 100 14.59 -18.33 15.16
C LEU A 100 16.05 -18.10 14.78
#